data_AF-A0A9W6TCQ5-F1
#
_entry.id   AF-A0A9W6TCQ5-F1
#
_cell.length_a   1.000
_cell.length_b   1.000
_cell.length_c   1.000
_cell.angle_alpha   90.00
_cell.angle_beta   90.00
_cell.angle_gamma   90.00
#
_symmetry.space_group_name_H-M   'P 1'
#
loop_
_entity.id
_entity.type
_entity.pdbx_description
1 polymer ?
#
loop_
_entity_poly.entity_id
_entity_poly.type
_entity_poly.pdbx_seq_one_letter_code
_entity_poly.pdbx_strand_id
1 'polypeptide(L)'
;MKMLIEQCNEMKLKGEVVCGQDFEDIRTLSDEAEVNPVIGQKIKNLWTDPGIVATWNRRAEFQIIESVKYYFNDLDRIMRDDYAATQQDMLYARVRTSGIVEERYQIDGATFVMYDVGGQRNERKKWIHCFEDVTAVIFVAALSEYDQSLYEDASTNRMIEAITLFDEIVNNKFFLNSAMILFLNKKDLFQDKIKKVDPKTVEVFKDFPGGIGDYELGVQYFLGKFMEMNRQPEKEIYHHVTCATDSQNVQVVFNACKDIILKQNIKGSGFM
;
A
#
# COMPACT_ATOMS: atom_id res chain seq x y z
N MET A 1 19.09 1.68 0.16
CA MET A 1 20.06 2.29 -0.76
C MET A 1 20.68 1.25 -1.69
N LYS A 2 21.15 0.10 -1.19
CA LYS A 2 21.72 -1.01 -2.01
C LYS A 2 20.88 -1.37 -3.24
N MET A 3 19.56 -1.50 -3.09
CA MET A 3 18.67 -1.75 -4.23
C MET A 3 18.65 -0.62 -5.28
N LEU A 4 18.77 0.65 -4.87
CA LEU A 4 18.90 1.76 -5.85
C LEU A 4 20.24 1.69 -6.58
N ILE A 5 21.31 1.30 -5.89
CA ILE A 5 22.63 1.10 -6.50
C ILE A 5 22.59 -0.06 -7.52
N GLU A 6 21.97 -1.17 -7.16
CA GLU A 6 21.80 -2.33 -8.05
C GLU A 6 21.03 -1.93 -9.31
N GLN A 7 19.87 -1.28 -9.15
CA GLN A 7 19.04 -0.83 -10.27
C GLN A 7 19.73 0.26 -11.10
N CYS A 8 20.53 1.14 -10.49
CA CYS A 8 21.35 2.12 -11.21
C CYS A 8 22.35 1.41 -12.16
N ASN A 9 22.93 0.29 -11.74
CA ASN A 9 23.80 -0.52 -12.60
C ASN A 9 23.01 -1.21 -13.72
N GLU A 10 21.87 -1.82 -13.42
CA GLU A 10 21.02 -2.49 -14.42
C GLU A 10 20.53 -1.52 -15.50
N MET A 11 20.16 -0.31 -15.09
CA MET A 11 19.73 0.77 -15.98
C MET A 11 20.90 1.45 -16.73
N LYS A 12 22.15 1.02 -16.49
CA LYS A 12 23.37 1.59 -17.05
C LYS A 12 23.57 3.09 -16.73
N LEU A 13 23.06 3.52 -15.58
CA LEU A 13 23.15 4.90 -15.09
C LEU A 13 24.39 5.15 -14.21
N LYS A 14 25.24 4.13 -13.99
CA LYS A 14 26.47 4.28 -13.19
C LYS A 14 27.38 5.42 -13.69
N GLY A 15 27.40 5.69 -15.00
CA GLY A 15 28.18 6.79 -15.56
C GLY A 15 27.73 8.19 -15.14
N GLU A 16 26.51 8.32 -14.61
CA GLU A 16 25.95 9.56 -14.07
C GLU A 16 26.21 9.71 -12.57
N VAL A 17 26.79 8.69 -11.92
CA VAL A 17 27.10 8.71 -10.49
C VAL A 17 28.37 9.53 -10.24
N VAL A 18 28.23 10.59 -9.43
CA VAL A 18 29.33 11.48 -9.05
C VAL A 18 30.04 10.93 -7.80
N CYS A 19 29.28 10.40 -6.84
CA CYS A 19 29.78 9.90 -5.56
C CYS A 19 30.28 8.44 -5.67
N GLY A 20 31.23 8.18 -6.57
CA GLY A 20 31.66 6.81 -6.91
C GLY A 20 32.21 5.99 -5.74
N GLN A 21 32.93 6.60 -4.79
CA GLN A 21 33.44 5.89 -3.61
C GLN A 21 32.30 5.48 -2.67
N ASP A 22 31.40 6.42 -2.35
CA ASP A 22 30.25 6.13 -1.48
C ASP A 22 29.32 5.07 -2.10
N PHE A 23 29.20 5.08 -3.43
CA PHE A 23 28.47 4.06 -4.18
C PHE A 23 29.03 2.66 -3.95
N GLU A 24 30.34 2.46 -4.08
CA GLU A 24 30.99 1.16 -3.86
C GLU A 24 30.98 0.74 -2.38
N ASP A 25 31.17 1.70 -1.47
CA ASP A 25 31.13 1.45 -0.03
C ASP A 25 29.74 0.95 0.40
N ILE A 26 28.67 1.60 -0.03
CA ILE A 26 27.30 1.16 0.30
C ILE A 26 26.93 -0.12 -0.45
N ARG A 27 27.41 -0.32 -1.69
CA ARG A 27 27.16 -1.55 -2.45
C ARG A 27 27.70 -2.79 -1.73
N THR A 28 28.88 -2.66 -1.11
CA THR A 28 29.58 -3.75 -0.43
C THR A 28 29.27 -3.85 1.07
N LEU A 29 28.48 -2.91 1.60
CA LEU A 29 28.04 -2.89 3.00
C LEU A 29 27.25 -4.15 3.36
N SER A 30 27.55 -4.72 4.53
CA SER A 30 26.78 -5.82 5.12
C SER A 30 25.33 -5.41 5.38
N ASP A 31 24.38 -6.32 5.20
CA ASP A 31 22.97 -6.08 5.54
C ASP A 31 22.73 -6.00 7.06
N GLU A 32 23.69 -6.47 7.87
CA GLU A 32 23.67 -6.37 9.33
C GLU A 32 24.31 -5.07 9.85
N ALA A 33 24.82 -4.21 8.96
CA ALA A 33 25.46 -2.97 9.37
C ALA A 33 24.43 -1.96 9.92
N GLU A 34 24.69 -1.44 11.12
CA GLU A 34 23.89 -0.37 11.71
C GLU A 34 24.14 0.96 11.00
N VAL A 35 23.07 1.75 10.83
CA VAL A 35 23.17 3.09 10.25
C VAL A 35 23.72 4.05 11.29
N ASN A 36 25.01 4.33 11.22
CA ASN A 36 25.72 5.32 12.04
C ASN A 36 25.99 6.61 11.24
N PRO A 37 26.58 7.67 11.84
CA PRO A 37 26.83 8.93 11.12
C PRO A 37 27.68 8.78 9.86
N VAL A 38 28.64 7.84 9.83
CA VAL A 38 29.51 7.60 8.67
C VAL A 38 28.70 6.99 7.52
N ILE A 39 27.93 5.95 7.79
CA ILE A 39 27.09 5.27 6.79
C ILE A 39 25.95 6.21 6.34
N GLY A 40 25.30 6.88 7.29
CA GLY A 40 24.22 7.83 7.05
C GLY A 40 24.65 8.96 6.11
N GLN A 41 25.85 9.52 6.31
CA GLN A 41 26.39 10.56 5.43
C GLN A 41 26.60 10.05 3.99
N LYS A 42 27.10 8.83 3.81
CA LYS A 42 27.26 8.22 2.48
C LYS A 42 25.91 8.01 1.78
N ILE A 43 24.91 7.53 2.51
CA ILE A 43 23.55 7.38 1.99
C ILE A 43 22.98 8.75 1.61
N LYS A 44 23.22 9.79 2.41
CA LYS A 44 22.76 11.16 2.15
C LYS A 44 23.39 11.73 0.87
N ASN A 45 24.70 11.56 0.69
CA ASN A 45 25.41 11.98 -0.53
C ASN A 45 24.80 11.31 -1.77
N LEU A 46 24.63 9.98 -1.70
CA LEU A 46 24.03 9.19 -2.77
C LEU A 46 22.56 9.56 -3.02
N TRP A 47 21.79 9.92 -1.99
CA TRP A 47 20.38 10.26 -2.16
C TRP A 47 20.15 11.51 -3.03
N THR A 48 21.14 12.42 -3.05
CA THR A 48 21.15 13.60 -3.92
C THR A 48 21.96 13.42 -5.20
N ASP A 49 22.60 12.26 -5.39
CA ASP A 49 23.46 11.98 -6.53
C ASP A 49 22.64 11.83 -7.83
N PRO A 50 23.05 12.43 -8.97
CA PRO A 50 22.27 12.42 -10.20
C PRO A 50 21.89 11.02 -10.70
N GLY A 51 22.81 10.05 -10.65
CA GLY A 51 22.55 8.69 -11.10
C GLY A 51 21.53 7.97 -10.23
N ILE A 52 21.57 8.21 -8.91
CA ILE A 52 20.61 7.65 -7.96
C ILE A 52 19.25 8.35 -8.06
N VAL A 53 19.21 9.67 -8.24
CA VAL A 53 17.97 10.42 -8.47
C VAL A 53 17.29 9.98 -9.76
N ALA A 54 18.05 9.80 -10.85
CA ALA A 54 17.54 9.27 -12.11
C ALA A 54 16.95 7.86 -11.93
N THR A 55 17.64 7.00 -11.18
CA THR A 55 17.16 5.65 -10.84
C THR A 55 15.88 5.70 -9.99
N TRP A 56 15.81 6.56 -8.97
CA TRP A 56 14.62 6.73 -8.12
C TRP A 56 13.41 7.25 -8.90
N ASN A 57 13.62 8.09 -9.92
CA ASN A 57 12.53 8.56 -10.77
C ASN A 57 11.89 7.43 -11.59
N ARG A 58 12.63 6.33 -11.83
CA ARG A 58 12.19 5.11 -12.51
C ARG A 58 11.77 3.99 -11.56
N ARG A 59 11.56 4.30 -10.28
CA ARG A 59 11.22 3.31 -9.22
C ARG A 59 9.95 2.48 -9.45
N ALA A 60 9.09 2.85 -10.40
CA ALA A 60 7.95 2.03 -10.78
C ALA A 60 8.37 0.75 -11.54
N GLU A 61 9.55 0.76 -12.15
CA GLU A 61 10.09 -0.35 -12.94
C GLU A 61 10.69 -1.48 -12.08
N PHE A 62 10.88 -1.26 -10.78
CA PHE A 62 11.50 -2.22 -9.87
C PHE A 62 10.89 -2.21 -8.46
N GLN A 63 11.28 -3.18 -7.65
CA GLN A 63 10.60 -3.51 -6.40
C GLN A 63 11.14 -2.75 -5.19
N ILE A 64 10.89 -1.45 -5.11
CA ILE A 64 11.30 -0.62 -3.96
C ILE A 64 10.14 -0.19 -3.07
N ILE A 65 10.41 -0.12 -1.76
CA ILE A 65 9.47 0.37 -0.76
C ILE A 65 9.46 1.90 -0.81
N GLU A 66 8.30 2.52 -0.99
CA GLU A 66 8.20 3.98 -1.16
C GLU A 66 8.60 4.77 0.09
N SER A 67 8.48 4.17 1.29
CA SER A 67 8.88 4.80 2.56
C SER A 67 10.37 5.05 2.69
N VAL A 68 11.22 4.51 1.81
CA VAL A 68 12.67 4.85 1.81
C VAL A 68 12.91 6.34 1.62
N LYS A 69 12.05 7.06 0.87
CA LYS A 69 12.14 8.52 0.73
C LYS A 69 11.94 9.24 2.05
N TYR A 70 11.01 8.76 2.89
CA TYR A 70 10.77 9.32 4.22
C TYR A 70 12.04 9.17 5.08
N TYR A 71 12.60 7.96 5.16
CA TYR A 71 13.82 7.72 5.94
C TYR A 71 15.03 8.48 5.40
N PHE A 72 15.26 8.50 4.08
CA PHE A 72 16.42 9.19 3.51
C PHE A 72 16.38 10.71 3.66
N ASN A 73 15.18 11.30 3.69
CA ASN A 73 15.01 12.72 3.95
C ASN A 73 15.28 13.10 5.42
N ASP A 74 15.26 12.14 6.35
CA ASP A 74 15.41 12.37 7.78
C ASP A 74 16.59 11.59 8.38
N LEU A 75 17.60 11.29 7.54
CA LEU A 75 18.80 10.54 7.94
C LEU A 75 19.55 11.20 9.09
N ASP A 76 19.57 12.54 9.17
CA ASP A 76 20.27 13.27 10.23
C ASP A 76 19.72 12.92 11.62
N ARG A 77 18.43 12.60 11.73
CA ARG A 77 17.82 12.12 12.96
C ARG A 77 18.09 10.63 13.17
N ILE A 78 17.98 9.83 12.11
CA ILE A 78 18.08 8.36 12.17
C ILE A 78 19.49 7.88 12.48
N MET A 79 20.53 8.59 12.03
CA MET A 79 21.92 8.19 12.19
C MET A 79 22.54 8.59 13.53
N ARG A 80 21.76 9.15 14.46
CA ARG A 80 22.24 9.56 15.78
C ARG A 80 22.35 8.35 16.70
N ASP A 81 23.37 8.35 17.57
CA ASP A 81 23.56 7.27 18.55
C ASP A 81 22.41 7.15 19.56
N ASP A 82 21.66 8.24 19.78
CA ASP A 82 20.48 8.31 20.66
C ASP A 82 19.15 8.14 19.91
N TYR A 83 19.18 7.67 18.66
CA TYR A 83 17.98 7.48 17.86
C TYR A 83 16.98 6.53 18.53
N ALA A 84 15.76 7.03 18.71
CA ALA A 84 14.59 6.25 19.09
C ALA A 84 13.52 6.43 18.01
N ALA A 85 12.97 5.32 17.51
CA ALA A 85 11.94 5.32 16.49
C ALA A 85 10.67 6.03 17.01
N THR A 86 10.19 7.00 16.22
CA THR A 86 8.92 7.67 16.48
C THR A 86 7.76 6.79 16.06
N GLN A 87 6.54 7.14 16.48
CA GLN A 87 5.32 6.49 15.97
C GLN A 87 5.24 6.56 14.44
N GLN A 88 5.66 7.68 13.85
CA GLN A 88 5.66 7.86 12.41
C GLN A 88 6.67 6.92 11.72
N ASP A 89 7.85 6.73 12.30
CA ASP A 89 8.85 5.76 11.79
C ASP A 89 8.29 4.34 11.80
N MET A 90 7.58 3.97 12.88
CA MET A 90 6.94 2.66 13.00
C MET A 90 5.84 2.47 11.95
N LEU A 91 5.02 3.49 11.68
CA LEU A 91 3.96 3.43 10.66
C LEU A 91 4.53 3.32 9.23
N TYR A 92 5.70 3.88 8.96
CA TYR A 92 6.38 3.77 7.65
C TYR A 92 7.23 2.50 7.52
N ALA A 93 7.49 1.80 8.62
CA ALA A 93 8.29 0.59 8.63
C ALA A 93 7.49 -0.55 8.00
N ARG A 94 8.05 -1.16 6.95
CA ARG A 94 7.39 -2.26 6.27
C ARG A 94 7.91 -3.59 6.80
N VAL A 95 7.11 -4.25 7.62
CA VAL A 95 7.29 -5.65 7.97
C VAL A 95 6.25 -6.46 7.18
N ARG A 96 6.70 -7.52 6.49
CA ARG A 96 5.79 -8.37 5.73
C ARG A 96 5.05 -9.30 6.69
N THR A 97 3.73 -9.13 6.83
CA THR A 97 2.88 -10.09 7.54
C THR A 97 2.91 -11.44 6.82
N SER A 98 3.17 -12.51 7.57
CA SER A 98 3.11 -13.90 7.10
C SER A 98 2.09 -14.64 7.95
N GLY A 99 1.21 -15.41 7.32
CA GLY A 99 0.11 -16.09 7.98
C GLY A 99 -1.06 -15.18 8.29
N ILE A 100 -1.72 -15.49 9.41
CA ILE A 100 -2.86 -14.76 9.96
C ILE A 100 -2.49 -14.34 11.37
N VAL A 101 -2.65 -13.07 11.68
CA VAL A 101 -2.45 -12.50 13.01
C VAL A 101 -3.80 -12.05 13.53
N GLU A 102 -4.17 -12.55 14.70
CA GLU A 102 -5.41 -12.16 15.39
C GLU A 102 -5.09 -11.13 16.48
N GLU A 103 -5.79 -10.01 16.46
CA GLU A 103 -5.69 -8.97 17.48
C GLU A 103 -7.06 -8.62 18.04
N ARG A 104 -7.11 -8.34 19.34
CA ARG A 104 -8.35 -8.05 20.06
C ARG A 104 -8.31 -6.65 20.66
N TYR A 105 -9.32 -5.87 20.33
CA TYR A 105 -9.46 -4.47 20.74
C TYR A 105 -10.75 -4.27 21.52
N GLN A 106 -10.71 -3.40 22.53
CA GLN A 106 -11.90 -2.89 23.20
C GLN A 106 -12.13 -1.45 22.74
N ILE A 107 -13.21 -1.20 22.00
CA ILE A 107 -13.55 0.11 21.45
C ILE A 107 -14.99 0.44 21.84
N ASP A 108 -15.19 1.53 22.59
CA ASP A 108 -16.50 1.98 23.07
C ASP A 108 -17.34 0.88 23.74
N GLY A 109 -16.68 -0.01 24.49
CA GLY A 109 -17.33 -1.14 25.20
C GLY A 109 -17.67 -2.34 24.32
N ALA A 110 -17.35 -2.32 23.03
CA ALA A 110 -17.47 -3.46 22.13
C ALA A 110 -16.11 -4.12 21.89
N THR A 111 -16.12 -5.45 21.77
CA THR A 111 -14.93 -6.24 21.43
C THR A 111 -14.80 -6.37 19.92
N PHE A 112 -13.69 -5.89 19.37
CA PHE A 112 -13.31 -6.08 17.97
C PHE A 112 -12.22 -7.14 17.89
N VAL A 113 -12.42 -8.14 17.03
CA VAL A 113 -11.41 -9.13 16.68
C VAL A 113 -10.99 -8.83 15.24
N MET A 114 -9.74 -8.41 15.06
CA MET A 114 -9.17 -8.06 13.76
C MET A 114 -8.20 -9.17 13.34
N TYR A 115 -8.37 -9.64 12.10
CA TYR A 115 -7.45 -10.58 11.48
C TYR A 115 -6.63 -9.84 10.43
N ASP A 116 -5.33 -9.63 10.69
CA ASP A 116 -4.38 -9.18 9.68
C ASP A 116 -3.83 -10.39 8.92
N VAL A 117 -3.89 -10.35 7.59
CA VAL A 117 -3.57 -11.49 6.73
C VAL A 117 -2.52 -11.11 5.71
N GLY A 118 -1.58 -12.03 5.45
CA GLY A 118 -0.59 -11.83 4.38
C GLY A 118 -1.26 -11.65 3.01
N GLY A 119 -0.98 -10.52 2.35
CA GLY A 119 -1.56 -10.15 1.04
C GLY A 119 -0.99 -10.88 -0.19
N GLN A 120 0.19 -11.48 -0.03
CA GLN A 120 0.94 -12.13 -1.12
C GLN A 120 0.23 -13.40 -1.61
N ARG A 121 0.40 -13.75 -2.89
CA ARG A 121 -0.33 -14.86 -3.52
C ARG A 121 -0.15 -16.21 -2.79
N ASN A 122 1.04 -16.46 -2.24
CA ASN A 122 1.36 -17.66 -1.45
C ASN A 122 0.67 -17.70 -0.07
N GLU A 123 0.25 -16.56 0.47
CA GLU A 123 -0.41 -16.45 1.77
C GLU A 123 -1.94 -16.61 1.67
N ARG A 124 -2.53 -16.26 0.52
CA ARG A 124 -4.00 -16.23 0.33
C ARG A 124 -4.71 -17.56 0.57
N LYS A 125 -4.03 -18.69 0.33
CA LYS A 125 -4.59 -20.03 0.62
C LYS A 125 -4.92 -20.22 2.11
N LYS A 126 -4.25 -19.47 2.99
CA LYS A 126 -4.46 -19.54 4.44
C LYS A 126 -5.69 -18.76 4.89
N TRP A 127 -6.15 -17.79 4.10
CA TRP A 127 -7.23 -16.86 4.49
C TRP A 127 -8.52 -17.56 4.88
N ILE A 128 -8.81 -18.72 4.28
CA ILE A 128 -10.01 -19.52 4.59
C ILE A 128 -10.14 -19.86 6.08
N HIS A 129 -9.03 -19.87 6.83
CA HIS A 129 -9.01 -20.13 8.26
C HIS A 129 -9.57 -18.99 9.13
N CYS A 130 -9.88 -17.83 8.55
CA CYS A 130 -10.49 -16.70 9.27
C CYS A 130 -11.77 -16.17 8.57
N PHE A 131 -12.43 -17.00 7.75
CA PHE A 131 -13.62 -16.59 6.98
C PHE A 131 -14.95 -16.89 7.70
N GLU A 132 -14.92 -17.54 8.86
CA GLU A 132 -16.11 -17.83 9.66
C GLU A 132 -16.53 -16.60 10.48
N ASP A 133 -17.84 -16.34 10.54
CA ASP A 133 -18.47 -15.27 11.34
C ASP A 133 -17.89 -13.85 11.15
N VAL A 134 -17.41 -13.55 9.95
CA VAL A 134 -16.87 -12.22 9.61
C VAL A 134 -17.98 -11.17 9.52
N THR A 135 -17.92 -10.16 10.39
CA THR A 135 -18.87 -9.04 10.38
C THR A 135 -18.63 -8.10 9.20
N ALA A 136 -17.37 -7.76 8.93
CA ALA A 136 -16.98 -6.88 7.85
C ALA A 136 -15.61 -7.30 7.28
N VAL A 137 -15.44 -7.12 5.97
CA VAL A 137 -14.16 -7.28 5.28
C VAL A 137 -13.63 -5.89 4.95
N ILE A 138 -12.40 -5.60 5.37
CA ILE A 138 -11.67 -4.39 4.98
C ILE A 138 -10.72 -4.77 3.86
N PHE A 139 -11.06 -4.39 2.64
CA PHE A 139 -10.21 -4.57 1.47
C PHE A 139 -9.39 -3.30 1.24
N VAL A 140 -8.06 -3.43 1.18
CA VAL A 140 -7.16 -2.29 0.99
C VAL A 140 -6.45 -2.41 -0.36
N ALA A 141 -6.64 -1.42 -1.22
CA ALA A 141 -5.96 -1.30 -2.51
C ALA A 141 -5.13 -0.01 -2.54
N ALA A 142 -3.91 -0.06 -3.06
CA ALA A 142 -3.04 1.10 -3.14
C ALA A 142 -3.25 1.85 -4.47
N LEU A 143 -3.79 3.06 -4.41
CA LEU A 143 -4.01 3.91 -5.58
C LEU A 143 -2.72 4.18 -6.35
N SER A 144 -1.58 4.31 -5.66
CA SER A 144 -0.30 4.62 -6.29
C SER A 144 0.29 3.48 -7.13
N GLU A 145 -0.30 2.28 -7.14
CA GLU A 145 0.31 1.09 -7.77
C GLU A 145 -0.18 0.81 -9.20
N TYR A 146 -0.91 1.76 -9.81
CA TYR A 146 -1.46 1.61 -11.16
C TYR A 146 -0.42 1.39 -12.27
N ASP A 147 0.82 1.83 -12.08
CA ASP A 147 1.93 1.71 -13.04
C ASP A 147 3.01 0.70 -12.60
N GLN A 148 2.73 -0.15 -11.61
CA GLN A 148 3.70 -1.09 -11.03
C GLN A 148 3.35 -2.54 -11.33
N SER A 149 4.37 -3.40 -11.42
CA SER A 149 4.19 -4.86 -11.50
C SER A 149 4.32 -5.54 -10.14
N LEU A 150 3.73 -6.73 -10.00
CA LEU A 150 3.85 -7.56 -8.79
C LEU A 150 5.30 -7.95 -8.52
N TYR A 151 5.59 -8.23 -7.25
CA TYR A 151 6.88 -8.77 -6.85
C TYR A 151 7.03 -10.22 -7.33
N GLU A 152 5.95 -10.99 -7.24
CA GLU A 152 5.90 -12.40 -7.62
C GLU A 152 5.85 -12.64 -9.14
N ASP A 153 5.43 -11.63 -9.90
CA ASP A 153 5.24 -11.72 -11.36
C ASP A 153 5.35 -10.33 -12.03
N ALA A 154 6.48 -10.11 -12.70
CA ALA A 154 6.78 -8.85 -13.37
C ALA A 154 5.83 -8.54 -14.56
N SER A 155 5.09 -9.52 -15.07
CA SER A 155 4.13 -9.34 -16.17
C SER A 155 2.74 -8.89 -15.72
N THR A 156 2.41 -9.05 -14.43
CA THR A 156 1.11 -8.67 -13.89
C THR A 156 1.18 -7.30 -13.21
N ASN A 157 0.34 -6.37 -13.65
CA ASN A 157 0.16 -5.06 -13.01
C ASN A 157 -0.52 -5.19 -11.63
N ARG A 158 -0.05 -4.44 -10.63
CA ARG A 158 -0.55 -4.52 -9.24
C ARG A 158 -1.98 -4.06 -9.07
N MET A 159 -2.40 -2.99 -9.74
CA MET A 159 -3.78 -2.50 -9.65
C MET A 159 -4.76 -3.48 -10.29
N ILE A 160 -4.38 -4.09 -11.42
CA ILE A 160 -5.18 -5.14 -12.05
C ILE A 160 -5.33 -6.34 -11.11
N GLU A 161 -4.24 -6.80 -10.51
CA GLU A 161 -4.29 -7.88 -9.51
C GLU A 161 -5.20 -7.52 -8.32
N ALA A 162 -5.14 -6.29 -7.82
CA ALA A 162 -5.99 -5.84 -6.73
C ALA A 162 -7.48 -5.84 -7.13
N ILE A 163 -7.81 -5.40 -8.34
CA ILE A 163 -9.18 -5.43 -8.87
C ILE A 163 -9.66 -6.89 -9.03
N THR A 164 -8.83 -7.78 -9.59
CA THR A 164 -9.15 -9.21 -9.73
C THR A 164 -9.38 -9.86 -8.37
N LEU A 165 -8.50 -9.60 -7.40
CA LEU A 165 -8.67 -10.12 -6.04
C LEU A 165 -9.92 -9.55 -5.36
N PHE A 166 -10.25 -8.29 -5.60
CA PHE A 166 -11.48 -7.70 -5.08
C PHE A 166 -12.72 -8.40 -5.66
N ASP A 167 -12.74 -8.73 -6.96
CA ASP A 167 -13.82 -9.52 -7.58
C ASP A 167 -14.04 -10.87 -6.86
N GLU A 168 -12.95 -11.56 -6.52
CA GLU A 168 -12.99 -12.84 -5.79
C GLU A 168 -13.56 -12.67 -4.37
N ILE A 169 -13.17 -11.60 -3.67
CA ILE A 169 -13.53 -11.35 -2.27
C ILE A 169 -14.96 -10.80 -2.16
N VAL A 170 -15.31 -9.78 -2.94
CA VAL A 170 -16.63 -9.15 -2.85
C VAL A 170 -17.76 -10.13 -3.17
N ASN A 171 -17.51 -11.06 -4.09
CA ASN A 171 -18.46 -12.08 -4.52
C ASN A 171 -18.31 -13.42 -3.78
N ASN A 172 -17.44 -13.52 -2.78
CA ASN A 172 -17.22 -14.76 -2.05
C ASN A 172 -18.46 -15.14 -1.23
N LYS A 173 -18.87 -16.41 -1.31
CA LYS A 173 -20.01 -16.96 -0.54
C LYS A 173 -19.87 -16.82 0.98
N PHE A 174 -18.64 -16.83 1.50
CA PHE A 174 -18.39 -16.66 2.94
C PHE A 174 -18.72 -15.23 3.42
N PHE A 175 -18.74 -14.25 2.50
CA PHE A 175 -18.95 -12.84 2.82
C PHE A 175 -20.29 -12.30 2.32
N LEU A 176 -21.28 -13.16 2.05
CA LEU A 176 -22.60 -12.70 1.57
C LEU A 176 -23.28 -11.74 2.56
N ASN A 177 -23.15 -12.02 3.85
CA ASN A 177 -23.76 -11.23 4.93
C ASN A 177 -22.78 -10.25 5.59
N SER A 178 -21.51 -10.27 5.19
CA SER A 178 -20.48 -9.37 5.71
C SER A 178 -20.53 -8.03 4.97
N ALA A 179 -20.36 -6.91 5.68
CA ALA A 179 -20.14 -5.65 5.00
C ALA A 179 -18.82 -5.67 4.24
N MET A 180 -18.79 -4.92 3.14
CA MET A 180 -17.57 -4.69 2.38
C MET A 180 -17.12 -3.25 2.59
N ILE A 181 -15.88 -3.07 3.03
CA ILE A 181 -15.24 -1.77 3.19
C ILE A 181 -14.03 -1.74 2.25
N LEU A 182 -14.01 -0.82 1.30
CA LEU A 182 -12.93 -0.62 0.35
C LEU A 182 -12.12 0.63 0.71
N PHE A 183 -10.85 0.44 1.06
CA PHE A 183 -9.89 1.52 1.23
C PHE A 183 -9.01 1.65 -0.01
N LEU A 184 -9.19 2.77 -0.71
CA LEU A 184 -8.29 3.24 -1.75
C LEU A 184 -7.16 4.04 -1.07
N ASN A 185 -6.13 3.32 -0.65
CA ASN A 185 -5.04 3.80 0.19
C ASN A 185 -3.90 4.44 -0.64
N LYS A 186 -2.93 5.05 0.06
CA LYS A 186 -1.78 5.78 -0.50
C LYS A 186 -2.21 6.94 -1.42
N LYS A 187 -3.27 7.64 -1.03
CA LYS A 187 -3.81 8.80 -1.77
C LYS A 187 -2.78 9.91 -1.98
N ASP A 188 -1.90 10.10 -1.00
CA ASP A 188 -0.78 11.03 -1.00
C ASP A 188 0.24 10.70 -2.12
N LEU A 189 0.64 9.43 -2.21
CA LEU A 189 1.56 8.97 -3.24
C LEU A 189 0.92 9.00 -4.63
N PHE A 190 -0.38 8.68 -4.70
CA PHE A 190 -1.14 8.80 -5.94
C PHE A 190 -1.22 10.24 -6.43
N GLN A 191 -1.53 11.19 -5.55
CA GLN A 191 -1.61 12.62 -5.85
C GLN A 191 -0.31 13.18 -6.44
N ASP A 192 0.85 12.69 -5.99
CA ASP A 192 2.14 13.08 -6.55
C ASP A 192 2.47 12.35 -7.86
N LYS A 193 2.06 11.08 -7.99
CA LYS A 193 2.38 10.25 -9.14
C LYS A 193 1.55 10.61 -10.37
N ILE A 194 0.25 10.87 -10.22
CA ILE A 194 -0.64 11.17 -11.35
C ILE A 194 -0.24 12.46 -12.09
N LYS A 195 0.48 13.37 -11.43
CA LYS A 195 1.07 14.58 -12.04
C LYS A 195 2.23 14.29 -13.00
N LYS A 196 2.74 13.06 -13.02
CA LYS A 196 3.97 12.67 -13.74
C LYS A 196 3.74 11.51 -14.69
N VAL A 197 2.90 10.55 -14.30
CA VAL A 197 2.63 9.32 -15.05
C VAL A 197 1.15 9.26 -15.38
N ASP A 198 0.80 9.39 -16.66
CA ASP A 198 -0.59 9.26 -17.10
C ASP A 198 -1.06 7.81 -16.92
N PRO A 199 -2.22 7.54 -16.26
CA PRO A 199 -2.79 6.20 -16.20
C PRO A 199 -2.93 5.53 -17.59
N LYS A 200 -3.15 6.31 -18.66
CA LYS A 200 -3.27 5.83 -20.03
C LYS A 200 -2.00 5.17 -20.60
N THR A 201 -0.86 5.32 -19.93
CA THR A 201 0.37 4.61 -20.27
C THR A 201 0.26 3.10 -20.07
N VAL A 202 -0.67 2.66 -19.23
CA VAL A 202 -0.99 1.26 -18.99
C VAL A 202 -2.13 0.85 -19.91
N GLU A 203 -1.93 -0.20 -20.71
CA GLU A 203 -2.86 -0.61 -21.78
C GLU A 203 -4.31 -0.74 -21.30
N VAL A 204 -4.51 -1.37 -20.13
CA VAL A 204 -5.84 -1.65 -19.56
C VAL A 204 -6.53 -0.39 -19.05
N PHE A 205 -5.79 0.71 -18.84
CA PHE A 205 -6.31 1.98 -18.33
C PHE A 205 -6.35 3.10 -19.38
N LYS A 206 -6.24 2.76 -20.67
CA LYS A 206 -6.34 3.72 -21.78
C LYS A 206 -7.69 4.44 -21.86
N ASP A 207 -8.74 3.84 -21.30
CA ASP A 207 -10.10 4.41 -21.21
C ASP A 207 -10.25 5.44 -20.08
N PHE A 208 -9.19 5.74 -19.33
CA PHE A 208 -9.21 6.80 -18.32
C PHE A 208 -9.71 8.13 -18.93
N PRO A 209 -10.79 8.76 -18.42
CA PRO A 209 -11.35 9.96 -19.04
C PRO A 209 -10.51 11.23 -18.82
N GLY A 210 -9.68 11.26 -17.78
CA GLY A 210 -8.81 12.39 -17.47
C GLY A 210 -7.45 12.34 -18.17
N GLY A 211 -6.51 13.16 -17.70
CA GLY A 211 -5.11 13.15 -18.11
C GLY A 211 -4.16 13.33 -16.92
N ILE A 212 -2.92 13.70 -17.24
CA ILE A 212 -1.87 13.94 -16.26
C ILE A 212 -2.32 15.00 -15.25
N GLY A 213 -2.27 14.65 -13.97
CA GLY A 213 -2.60 15.53 -12.85
C GLY A 213 -4.06 15.52 -12.39
N ASP A 214 -4.98 14.87 -13.11
CA ASP A 214 -6.40 14.83 -12.77
C ASP A 214 -6.70 13.86 -11.62
N TYR A 215 -6.35 14.27 -10.40
CA TYR A 215 -6.45 13.45 -9.20
C TYR A 215 -7.88 12.96 -8.91
N GLU A 216 -8.87 13.86 -8.89
CA GLU A 216 -10.26 13.51 -8.57
C GLU A 216 -10.85 12.52 -9.58
N LEU A 217 -10.60 12.74 -10.88
CA LEU A 217 -11.01 11.81 -11.93
C LEU A 217 -10.28 10.48 -11.80
N GLY A 218 -8.98 10.49 -11.46
CA GLY A 218 -8.20 9.28 -11.24
C GLY A 218 -8.76 8.43 -10.09
N VAL A 219 -9.08 9.08 -8.96
CA VAL A 219 -9.74 8.42 -7.82
C VAL A 219 -11.08 7.82 -8.23
N GLN A 220 -11.94 8.60 -8.89
CA GLN A 220 -13.26 8.13 -9.34
C GLN A 220 -13.16 6.99 -10.35
N TYR A 221 -12.19 7.04 -11.25
CA TYR A 221 -11.92 6.02 -12.25
C TYR A 221 -11.56 4.68 -11.60
N PHE A 222 -10.55 4.66 -10.72
CA PHE A 222 -10.16 3.42 -10.06
C PHE A 222 -11.25 2.91 -9.11
N LEU A 223 -11.93 3.81 -8.39
CA LEU A 223 -13.10 3.45 -7.59
C LEU A 223 -14.17 2.76 -8.44
N GLY A 224 -14.49 3.33 -9.61
CA GLY A 224 -15.43 2.74 -10.57
C GLY A 224 -15.04 1.33 -10.97
N LYS A 225 -13.76 1.10 -11.31
CA LYS A 225 -13.24 -0.24 -11.64
C LYS A 225 -13.44 -1.26 -10.53
N PHE A 226 -13.27 -0.88 -9.26
CA PHE A 226 -13.58 -1.77 -8.13
C PHE A 226 -15.08 -2.01 -7.98
N MET A 227 -15.89 -0.96 -8.08
CA MET A 227 -17.35 -1.07 -7.93
C MET A 227 -18.00 -1.94 -9.00
N GLU A 228 -17.47 -1.92 -10.23
CA GLU A 228 -17.90 -2.78 -11.34
C GLU A 228 -17.75 -4.28 -11.06
N MET A 229 -16.88 -4.67 -10.12
CA MET A 229 -16.69 -6.08 -9.76
C MET A 229 -17.81 -6.63 -8.88
N ASN A 230 -18.62 -5.76 -8.27
CA ASN A 230 -19.71 -6.21 -7.42
C ASN A 230 -20.87 -6.78 -8.27
N ARG A 231 -21.09 -8.09 -8.20
CA ARG A 231 -22.21 -8.77 -8.86
C ARG A 231 -23.43 -8.92 -7.95
N GLN A 232 -23.38 -8.37 -6.73
CA GLN A 232 -24.43 -8.46 -5.72
C GLN A 232 -25.03 -7.06 -5.49
N PRO A 233 -26.13 -6.71 -6.17
CA PRO A 233 -26.67 -5.35 -6.16
C PRO A 233 -27.16 -4.89 -4.77
N GLU A 234 -27.51 -5.81 -3.89
CA GLU A 234 -27.94 -5.51 -2.51
C GLU A 234 -26.76 -5.33 -1.55
N LYS A 235 -25.54 -5.72 -1.96
CA LYS A 235 -24.35 -5.62 -1.12
C LYS A 235 -23.81 -4.21 -1.17
N GLU A 236 -23.95 -3.51 -0.05
CA GLU A 236 -23.41 -2.17 0.11
C GLU A 236 -21.89 -2.21 0.33
N ILE A 237 -21.17 -1.38 -0.43
CA ILE A 237 -19.72 -1.24 -0.34
C ILE A 237 -19.40 0.16 0.17
N TYR A 238 -18.97 0.23 1.43
CA TYR A 238 -18.43 1.45 2.01
C TYR A 238 -17.06 1.70 1.39
N HIS A 239 -16.78 2.89 0.89
CA HIS A 239 -15.50 3.17 0.25
C HIS A 239 -14.92 4.49 0.72
N HIS A 240 -13.61 4.49 0.97
CA HIS A 240 -12.89 5.67 1.43
C HIS A 240 -11.52 5.77 0.78
N VAL A 241 -11.11 7.00 0.50
CA VAL A 241 -9.79 7.32 -0.03
C VAL A 241 -8.89 7.72 1.13
N THR A 242 -7.91 6.88 1.43
CA THR A 242 -7.18 6.94 2.70
C THR A 242 -5.68 7.14 2.50
N CYS A 243 -5.05 7.63 3.56
CA CYS A 243 -3.64 7.36 3.80
C CYS A 243 -3.58 6.46 5.04
N ALA A 244 -2.68 5.49 5.08
CA ALA A 244 -2.58 4.55 6.20
C ALA A 244 -2.31 5.24 7.54
N THR A 245 -1.69 6.42 7.51
CA THR A 245 -1.41 7.27 8.67
C THR A 245 -2.60 8.10 9.13
N ASP A 246 -3.73 8.04 8.41
CA ASP A 246 -4.94 8.79 8.74
C ASP A 246 -5.69 8.10 9.89
N SER A 247 -5.69 8.74 11.07
CA SER A 247 -6.40 8.26 12.25
C SER A 247 -7.93 8.18 12.06
N GLN A 248 -8.49 8.86 11.05
CA GLN A 248 -9.92 8.80 10.76
C GLN A 248 -10.36 7.45 10.18
N ASN A 249 -9.44 6.64 9.66
CA ASN A 249 -9.75 5.31 9.11
C ASN A 249 -10.44 4.40 10.14
N VAL A 250 -10.07 4.51 11.42
CA VAL A 250 -10.68 3.73 12.51
C VAL A 250 -12.16 4.09 12.67
N GLN A 251 -12.51 5.37 12.55
CA GLN A 251 -13.90 5.82 12.65
C GLN A 251 -14.76 5.28 11.51
N VAL A 252 -14.19 5.16 10.31
CA VAL A 252 -14.88 4.56 9.16
C VAL A 252 -15.24 3.10 9.42
N VAL A 253 -14.27 2.31 9.86
CA VAL A 253 -14.49 0.89 10.21
C VAL A 253 -15.56 0.78 11.28
N PHE A 254 -15.45 1.60 12.32
CA PHE A 254 -16.39 1.60 13.44
C PHE A 254 -17.81 1.99 13.03
N ASN A 255 -17.97 3.01 12.19
CA ASN A 255 -19.28 3.43 11.68
C ASN A 255 -19.90 2.37 10.77
N ALA A 256 -19.11 1.74 9.89
CA ALA A 256 -19.60 0.63 9.06
C ALA A 256 -20.06 -0.55 9.92
N CYS A 257 -19.32 -0.92 10.97
CA CYS A 257 -19.75 -1.95 11.91
C CYS A 257 -21.03 -1.58 12.67
N LYS A 258 -21.18 -0.32 13.10
CA LYS A 258 -22.42 0.17 13.73
C LYS A 258 -23.62 0.05 12.80
N ASP A 259 -23.48 0.45 11.54
CA ASP A 259 -24.56 0.36 10.56
C ASP A 259 -25.01 -1.08 10.32
N ILE A 260 -24.08 -2.04 10.28
CA ILE A 260 -24.39 -3.47 10.17
C ILE A 260 -25.22 -3.92 11.36
N ILE A 261 -24.76 -3.63 12.58
CA ILE A 261 -25.46 -4.00 13.81
C ILE A 261 -26.88 -3.40 13.81
N LEU A 262 -27.02 -2.13 13.42
CA LEU A 262 -28.32 -1.47 13.30
C LEU A 262 -29.20 -2.15 12.26
N LYS A 263 -28.69 -2.43 11.06
CA LYS A 263 -29.44 -3.13 9.99
C LYS A 263 -29.88 -4.54 10.42
N GLN A 264 -29.01 -5.28 11.09
CA GLN A 264 -29.32 -6.61 11.62
C GLN A 264 -30.41 -6.54 12.70
N ASN A 265 -30.31 -5.57 13.63
CA ASN A 265 -31.34 -5.35 14.64
C ASN A 265 -32.69 -4.96 14.03
N ILE A 266 -32.70 -4.10 13.01
CA ILE A 266 -33.94 -3.68 12.32
C ILE A 266 -34.59 -4.87 11.58
N LYS A 267 -33.80 -5.68 10.86
CA LYS A 267 -34.29 -6.91 10.20
C LYS A 267 -34.83 -7.93 11.22
N GLY A 268 -34.14 -8.11 12.34
CA GLY A 268 -34.58 -9.00 13.43
C GLY A 268 -35.83 -8.49 14.17
N SER A 269 -36.13 -7.19 14.08
CA SER A 269 -37.30 -6.56 14.70
C SER A 269 -38.57 -6.59 13.81
N GLY A 270 -38.48 -7.11 12.58
CA GLY A 270 -39.62 -7.22 11.66
C GLY A 270 -40.04 -5.92 10.96
N PHE A 271 -39.14 -4.93 10.90
CA PHE A 271 -39.40 -3.62 10.26
C PHE A 271 -38.92 -3.51 8.80
N MET A 272 -38.52 -4.63 8.18
CA MET A 272 -38.13 -4.72 6.77
C MET A 272 -38.82 -5.92 6.11
#